data_AF-A0A428X5C9-F1
#
_entry.id   AF-A0A428X5C9-F1
#
_cell.length_a   1.000
_cell.length_b   1.000
_cell.length_c   1.000
_cell.angle_alpha   90.00
_cell.angle_beta   90.00
_cell.angle_gamma   90.00
#
_symmetry.space_group_name_H-M   'P 1'
#
loop_
_entity.id
_entity.type
_entity.pdbx_description
1 polymer ?
#
loop_
_entity_poly.entity_id
_entity_poly.type
_entity_poly.pdbx_seq_one_letter_code
_entity_poly.pdbx_strand_id
1 'polypeptide(L)'
;MPTVNFPLDALGSAVAARAEAWERLGLEWRIRPVAPNHGKPVVVGEFESATWMGDVLIWISGEAELDAVRVADEQVISKHYDLTGLDDLEALLGELGALLAAGRVPDAAVVRQHPSAHAS
;
A
#
# COMPACT_ATOMS: atom_id res chain seq x y z
N MET A 1 11.52 -2.13 23.13
CA MET A 1 11.05 -1.04 22.25
C MET A 1 9.66 -0.65 22.71
N PRO A 2 9.27 0.64 22.65
CA PRO A 2 7.91 1.02 23.01
C PRO A 2 6.91 0.29 22.10
N THR A 3 5.83 -0.18 22.70
CA THR A 3 4.71 -0.76 21.94
C THR A 3 4.01 0.36 21.20
N VAL A 4 4.07 0.34 19.87
CA VAL A 4 3.30 1.27 19.03
C VAL A 4 1.84 0.83 19.04
N ASN A 5 0.94 1.81 19.17
CA ASN A 5 -0.50 1.64 18.96
C ASN A 5 -0.91 2.59 17.83
N PHE A 6 -0.76 2.11 16.60
CA PHE A 6 -0.93 2.93 15.39
C PHE A 6 -2.42 3.27 15.17
N PRO A 7 -2.76 4.54 14.85
CA PRO A 7 -4.14 4.95 14.60
C PRO A 7 -4.61 4.44 13.23
N LEU A 8 -5.24 3.26 13.20
CA LEU A 8 -5.66 2.60 11.96
C LEU A 8 -6.66 3.42 11.12
N ASP A 9 -7.45 4.28 11.75
CA ASP A 9 -8.36 5.22 11.09
C ASP A 9 -7.63 6.34 10.32
N ALA A 10 -6.35 6.58 10.63
CA ALA A 10 -5.55 7.58 9.94
C ALA A 10 -5.35 7.27 8.46
N LEU A 11 -5.36 5.99 8.05
CA LEU A 11 -5.22 5.60 6.64
C LEU A 11 -6.32 6.25 5.79
N GLY A 12 -7.58 6.19 6.23
CA GLY A 12 -8.70 6.77 5.49
C GLY A 12 -8.55 8.29 5.30
N SER A 13 -8.11 8.99 6.34
CA SER A 13 -7.87 10.43 6.28
C SER A 13 -6.70 10.78 5.35
N ALA A 14 -5.61 10.02 5.41
CA ALA A 14 -4.42 10.25 4.60
C ALA A 14 -4.65 9.96 3.11
N VAL A 15 -5.48 8.95 2.79
CA VAL A 15 -5.95 8.68 1.42
C VAL A 15 -6.89 9.77 0.93
N ALA A 16 -7.84 10.21 1.76
CA ALA A 16 -8.76 11.29 1.40
C ALA A 16 -8.02 12.61 1.09
N ALA A 17 -6.95 12.92 1.82
CA ALA A 17 -6.10 14.09 1.57
C ALA A 17 -5.41 14.07 0.19
N ARG A 18 -5.30 12.88 -0.44
CA ARG A 18 -4.65 12.67 -1.75
C ARG A 18 -5.64 12.42 -2.88
N ALA A 19 -6.94 12.39 -2.59
CA ALA A 19 -7.99 11.95 -3.51
C ALA A 19 -7.91 12.65 -4.88
N GLU A 20 -7.79 13.98 -4.91
CA GLU A 20 -7.75 14.74 -6.16
C GLU A 20 -6.52 14.41 -7.02
N ALA A 21 -5.35 14.25 -6.38
CA ALA A 21 -4.11 13.93 -7.10
C ALA A 21 -4.16 12.51 -7.68
N TRP A 22 -4.78 11.59 -6.97
CA TRP A 22 -4.90 10.19 -7.34
C TRP A 22 -6.04 9.92 -8.33
N GLU A 23 -7.13 10.66 -8.26
CA GLU A 23 -8.19 10.63 -9.27
C GLU A 23 -7.65 11.02 -10.65
N ARG A 24 -6.74 12.01 -10.71
CA ARG A 24 -6.04 12.38 -11.95
C ARG A 24 -5.15 11.28 -12.53
N LEU A 25 -4.76 10.29 -11.72
CA LEU A 25 -4.03 9.10 -12.15
C LEU A 25 -4.97 7.93 -12.51
N GLY A 26 -6.30 8.12 -12.42
CA GLY A 26 -7.29 7.07 -12.62
C GLY A 26 -7.24 5.99 -11.54
N LEU A 27 -6.87 6.36 -10.32
CA LEU A 27 -6.72 5.45 -9.20
C LEU A 27 -8.02 5.35 -8.40
N GLU A 28 -8.58 4.15 -8.32
CA GLU A 28 -9.69 3.82 -7.44
C GLU A 28 -9.15 3.31 -6.11
N TRP A 29 -9.82 3.70 -5.02
CA TRP A 29 -9.47 3.29 -3.65
C TRP A 29 -10.66 2.69 -2.93
N ARG A 30 -10.38 1.66 -2.13
CA ARG A 30 -11.33 1.09 -1.19
C ARG A 30 -10.66 0.83 0.15
N ILE A 31 -11.13 1.52 1.19
CA ILE A 31 -10.72 1.21 2.56
C ILE A 31 -11.71 0.22 3.17
N ARG A 32 -11.20 -0.92 3.64
CA ARG A 32 -12.00 -1.91 4.36
C ARG A 32 -12.16 -1.49 5.83
N PRO A 33 -13.30 -1.83 6.48
CA PRO A 33 -13.44 -1.64 7.92
C PRO A 33 -12.32 -2.34 8.68
N VAL A 34 -11.89 -1.74 9.79
CA VAL A 34 -10.92 -2.38 10.69
C VAL A 34 -11.46 -3.73 11.15
N ALA A 35 -10.65 -4.76 10.98
CA ALA A 35 -11.01 -6.14 11.29
C ALA A 35 -9.80 -6.86 11.91
N PRO A 36 -10.00 -7.98 12.64
CA PRO A 36 -8.89 -8.77 13.15
C PRO A 36 -8.22 -9.57 12.02
N ASN A 37 -6.89 -9.54 11.98
CA ASN A 37 -6.03 -10.45 11.22
C ASN A 37 -5.04 -11.12 12.19
N HIS A 38 -4.99 -12.45 12.22
CA HIS A 38 -4.23 -13.24 13.21
C HIS A 38 -4.41 -12.79 14.68
N GLY A 39 -5.62 -12.33 15.03
CA GLY A 39 -5.95 -11.86 16.38
C GLY A 39 -5.53 -10.42 16.70
N LYS A 40 -4.95 -9.69 15.74
CA LYS A 40 -4.60 -8.27 15.88
C LYS A 40 -5.46 -7.40 14.96
N PRO A 41 -5.95 -6.23 15.41
CA PRO A 41 -6.62 -5.28 14.53
C PRO A 41 -5.74 -4.84 13.36
N VAL A 42 -6.34 -4.76 12.17
CA VAL A 42 -5.72 -4.32 10.92
C VAL A 42 -6.68 -3.44 10.12
N VAL A 43 -6.15 -2.49 9.35
CA VAL A 43 -6.87 -1.82 8.26
C VAL A 43 -6.24 -2.20 6.93
N VAL A 44 -7.07 -2.34 5.89
CA VAL A 44 -6.62 -2.62 4.52
C VAL A 44 -7.16 -1.55 3.60
N GLY A 45 -6.28 -0.91 2.84
CA GLY A 45 -6.62 -0.01 1.74
C GLY A 45 -6.22 -0.65 0.42
N GLU A 46 -7.22 -1.01 -0.39
CA GLU A 46 -7.02 -1.58 -1.72
C GLU A 46 -7.03 -0.44 -2.75
N PHE A 47 -6.18 -0.57 -3.77
CA PHE A 47 -6.11 0.40 -4.86
C PHE A 47 -5.98 -0.28 -6.22
N GLU A 48 -6.55 0.35 -7.24
CA GLU A 48 -6.48 -0.12 -8.62
C GLU A 48 -6.39 1.05 -9.59
N SER A 49 -5.56 0.90 -10.61
CA SER A 49 -5.42 1.81 -11.74
C SER A 49 -5.10 1.00 -13.00
N ALA A 50 -5.03 1.66 -14.15
CA ALA A 50 -4.67 1.01 -15.42
C ALA A 50 -3.26 0.37 -15.42
N THR A 51 -2.36 0.80 -14.52
CA THR A 51 -0.95 0.36 -14.50
C THR A 51 -0.61 -0.52 -13.30
N TRP A 52 -1.24 -0.28 -12.15
CA TRP A 52 -0.97 -0.97 -10.90
C TRP A 52 -2.25 -1.31 -10.15
N MET A 53 -2.27 -2.47 -9.50
CA MET A 53 -3.26 -2.86 -8.51
C MET A 53 -2.58 -3.43 -7.27
N GLY A 54 -3.20 -3.30 -6.11
CA GLY A 54 -2.59 -3.78 -4.87
C GLY A 54 -3.30 -3.32 -3.61
N ASP A 55 -2.62 -3.47 -2.50
CA ASP A 55 -3.12 -3.07 -1.19
C ASP A 55 -2.02 -2.57 -0.25
N VAL A 56 -2.45 -1.74 0.69
CA VAL A 56 -1.70 -1.34 1.88
C VAL A 56 -2.42 -1.93 3.08
N LEU A 57 -1.72 -2.76 3.83
CA LEU A 57 -2.21 -3.40 5.04
C LEU A 57 -1.43 -2.87 6.23
N ILE A 58 -2.13 -2.39 7.27
CA ILE A 58 -1.50 -1.78 8.47
C ILE A 58 -2.06 -2.43 9.73
N TRP A 59 -1.19 -3.02 10.55
CA TRP A 59 -1.55 -3.56 11.86
C TRP A 59 -1.49 -2.49 12.94
N ILE A 60 -2.26 -2.70 14.02
CA ILE A 60 -2.25 -1.79 15.18
C ILE A 60 -0.87 -1.65 15.83
N SER A 61 0.03 -2.62 15.62
CA SER A 61 1.42 -2.58 16.07
C SER A 61 2.30 -1.61 15.28
N GLY A 62 1.80 -0.98 14.21
CA GLY A 62 2.58 -0.13 13.32
C GLY A 62 3.29 -0.89 12.19
N GLU A 63 3.31 -2.21 12.20
CA GLU A 63 3.73 -3.01 11.04
C GLU A 63 2.80 -2.69 9.86
N ALA A 64 3.37 -2.51 8.67
CA ALA A 64 2.61 -2.30 7.45
C ALA A 64 3.24 -2.99 6.25
N GLU A 65 2.41 -3.47 5.33
CA GLU A 65 2.81 -4.09 4.08
C GLU A 65 2.20 -3.31 2.91
N LEU A 66 3.03 -2.98 1.92
CA LEU A 66 2.59 -2.57 0.58
C LEU A 66 2.84 -3.74 -0.35
N ASP A 67 1.78 -4.24 -0.98
CA ASP A 67 1.87 -5.19 -2.07
C ASP A 67 1.23 -4.58 -3.33
N ALA A 68 1.95 -4.60 -4.44
CA ALA A 68 1.50 -4.02 -5.70
C ALA A 68 1.91 -4.90 -6.89
N VAL A 69 1.03 -5.05 -7.86
CA VAL A 69 1.25 -5.79 -9.09
C VAL A 69 1.10 -4.85 -10.28
N ARG A 70 2.09 -4.84 -11.17
CA ARG A 70 2.02 -4.13 -12.44
C ARG A 70 1.17 -4.92 -13.41
N VAL A 71 0.13 -4.29 -13.94
CA VAL A 71 -0.85 -4.93 -14.83
C VAL A 71 -0.21 -5.41 -16.13
N ALA A 72 0.78 -4.68 -16.65
CA ALA A 72 1.34 -4.94 -17.97
C ALA A 72 2.16 -6.24 -18.06
N ASP A 73 2.82 -6.65 -16.98
CA ASP A 73 3.77 -7.77 -16.99
C ASP A 73 3.84 -8.56 -15.67
N GLU A 74 2.83 -8.39 -14.81
CA GLU A 74 2.71 -9.07 -13.52
C GLU A 74 3.94 -8.90 -12.63
N GLN A 75 4.68 -7.78 -12.78
CA GLN A 75 5.74 -7.44 -11.84
C GLN A 75 5.13 -7.17 -10.47
N VAL A 76 5.52 -7.97 -9.48
CA VAL A 76 5.09 -7.81 -8.09
C VAL A 76 6.16 -7.01 -7.33
N ILE A 77 5.70 -6.02 -6.58
CA ILE A 77 6.49 -5.23 -5.63
C ILE A 77 5.87 -5.46 -4.26
N SER A 78 6.72 -5.76 -3.29
CA SER A 78 6.32 -5.95 -1.90
C SER A 78 7.29 -5.20 -1.00
N LYS A 79 6.78 -4.45 -0.02
CA LYS A 79 7.62 -3.75 0.96
C LYS A 79 6.97 -3.75 2.34
N HIS A 80 7.75 -4.19 3.32
CA HIS A 80 7.44 -4.07 4.75
C HIS A 80 7.88 -2.71 5.29
N TYR A 81 7.09 -2.14 6.18
CA TYR A 81 7.35 -0.89 6.88
C TYR A 81 7.09 -1.08 8.38
N ASP A 82 7.88 -0.38 9.19
CA ASP A 82 7.64 -0.23 10.63
C ASP A 82 7.22 1.22 10.89
N LEU A 83 5.92 1.47 11.00
CA LEU A 83 5.36 2.79 11.25
C LEU A 83 5.44 3.13 12.74
N THR A 84 6.18 4.16 13.07
CA THR A 84 6.30 4.72 14.43
C THR A 84 5.36 5.89 14.67
N GLY A 85 4.85 6.51 13.59
CA GLY A 85 3.89 7.60 13.63
C GLY A 85 3.31 7.95 12.26
N LEU A 86 2.54 9.03 12.21
CA LEU A 86 1.85 9.46 10.99
C LEU A 86 2.82 9.92 9.88
N ASP A 87 3.99 10.44 10.24
CA ASP A 87 5.01 10.83 9.25
C ASP A 87 5.50 9.63 8.43
N ASP A 88 5.58 8.44 9.04
CA ASP A 88 5.94 7.20 8.34
C ASP A 88 4.84 6.76 7.38
N LEU A 89 3.56 6.96 7.76
CA LEU A 89 2.42 6.72 6.86
C LEU A 89 2.46 7.69 5.68
N GLU A 90 2.73 8.96 5.92
CA GLU A 90 2.85 9.96 4.86
C GLU A 90 4.00 9.63 3.89
N ALA A 91 5.11 9.11 4.41
CA ALA A 91 6.23 8.62 3.61
C ALA A 91 5.85 7.39 2.77
N LEU A 92 5.20 6.38 3.37
CA LEU A 92 4.68 5.20 2.67
C LEU A 92 3.75 5.61 1.52
N LEU A 93 2.77 6.47 1.77
CA LEU A 93 1.83 6.94 0.73
C LEU A 93 2.50 7.84 -0.31
N GLY A 94 3.58 8.55 0.06
CA GLY A 94 4.43 9.28 -0.88
C GLY A 94 5.18 8.36 -1.83
N GLU A 95 5.75 7.28 -1.33
CA GLU A 95 6.39 6.24 -2.14
C GLU A 95 5.38 5.57 -3.09
N LEU A 96 4.18 5.22 -2.59
CA LEU A 96 3.10 4.71 -3.43
C LEU A 96 2.71 5.71 -4.52
N GLY A 97 2.59 7.00 -4.19
CA GLY A 97 2.33 8.04 -5.18
C GLY A 97 3.42 8.11 -6.26
N ALA A 98 4.69 7.98 -5.90
CA ALA A 98 5.81 7.96 -6.85
C ALA A 98 5.81 6.69 -7.72
N LEU A 99 5.44 5.54 -7.16
CA LEU A 99 5.26 4.30 -7.90
C LEU A 99 4.16 4.45 -8.95
N LEU A 100 3.01 4.99 -8.56
CA LEU A 100 1.85 5.15 -9.44
C LEU A 100 2.10 6.18 -10.55
N ALA A 101 2.70 7.31 -10.22
CA ALA A 101 2.90 8.41 -11.17
C ALA A 101 4.07 8.18 -12.13
N ALA A 102 5.14 7.50 -11.67
CA ALA A 102 6.40 7.43 -12.41
C ALA A 102 7.00 6.01 -12.50
N GLY A 103 6.32 4.99 -11.98
CA GLY A 103 6.86 3.63 -11.91
C GLY A 103 8.07 3.50 -10.98
N ARG A 104 8.29 4.45 -10.06
CA ARG A 104 9.42 4.43 -9.16
C ARG A 104 9.19 3.39 -8.06
N VAL A 105 9.90 2.28 -8.17
CA VAL A 105 9.92 1.23 -7.14
C VAL A 105 10.46 1.81 -5.83
N PRO A 106 9.77 1.63 -4.69
CA PRO A 106 10.28 2.05 -3.39
C PRO A 106 11.63 1.40 -3.06
N ASP A 107 12.50 2.13 -2.38
CA ASP A 107 13.77 1.58 -1.93
C ASP A 107 13.54 0.39 -0.98
N ALA A 108 14.39 -0.62 -1.05
CA ALA A 108 14.30 -1.87 -0.30
C ALA A 108 13.05 -2.74 -0.56
N ALA A 109 12.20 -2.37 -1.53
CA ALA A 109 11.12 -3.24 -1.96
C ALA A 109 11.66 -4.51 -2.62
N VAL A 110 11.02 -5.63 -2.31
CA VAL A 110 11.26 -6.90 -3.00
C VAL A 110 10.51 -6.88 -4.32
N VAL A 111 11.25 -6.99 -5.42
CA VAL A 111 10.69 -7.08 -6.77
C VAL A 111 10.72 -8.53 -7.25
N ARG A 112 9.56 -9.04 -7.66
CA ARG A 112 9.40 -10.38 -8.23
C ARG A 112 8.75 -10.27 -9.61
N GLN A 113 9.14 -11.17 -10.50
CA GLN A 113 8.35 -11.43 -11.71
C GLN A 113 7.47 -12.63 -11.37
N HIS A 114 6.16 -12.47 -11.50
CA HIS A 114 5.32 -13.65 -11.55
C HIS A 114 5.69 -14.39 -12.85
N PRO A 115 6.04 -15.69 -12.82
CA PRO A 115 6.32 -16.40 -14.05
C PRO A 115 5.03 -16.36 -14.87
N SER A 116 5.06 -15.66 -15.99
CA SER A 116 3.92 -15.55 -16.88
C SER A 116 3.44 -16.98 -17.17
N ALA A 117 2.16 -17.25 -16.92
CA ALA A 117 1.51 -18.47 -17.36
C ALA A 117 1.33 -18.46 -18.90
N HIS A 118 2.41 -18.20 -19.64
CA HIS A 118 2.52 -18.51 -21.05
C HIS A 118 3.33 -19.80 -21.18
N ALA A 119 2.71 -20.89 -20.74
CA ALA A 119 3.09 -22.23 -21.14
C ALA A 119 1.94 -22.81 -21.97
N SER A 120 2.16 -22.82 -23.29
CA SER A 120 1.46 -23.53 -24.38
C SER A 120 0.10 -23.02 -24.83
#